data_AF-A0A9P7D163-F1
#
_entry.id   AF-A0A9P7D163-F1
#
_cell.length_a   1.000
_cell.length_b   1.000
_cell.length_c   1.000
_cell.angle_alpha   90.00
_cell.angle_beta   90.00
_cell.angle_gamma   90.00
#
_symmetry.space_group_name_H-M   'P 1'
#
loop_
_entity.id
_entity.type
_entity.pdbx_description
1 polymer ?
#
loop_
_entity_poly.entity_id
_entity_poly.type
_entity_poly.pdbx_seq_one_letter_code
_entity_poly.pdbx_strand_id
1 'polypeptide(L)'
;MDKRHLSPGSHSSSNSMTLVSNDSAWWPFMLSTQMTSYVVAAFSFGLIYDWVLTFGREVELVWRQRWSLMTILYISVRYAGILHAIISTQLYLPTNSVTDSVSRMMFDALNWMNVVLTAILGIVMIVRLYAMHQQSRKVLIFLIVIFLAVNIANGVVATMVTTRVSSEVFILSGNAQCASDFQGGPDDLILAFMTWILPTVWEILALCLAVRIAVKHLRELQRPLTGWLNVGDCFAVLIKTHVVYFAR
;
A
#
# COMPACT_ATOMS: atom_id res chain seq x y z
N MET A 1 3.56 75.33 -7.11
CA MET A 1 3.69 74.16 -6.23
C MET A 1 2.66 73.15 -6.67
N ASP A 2 3.10 72.19 -7.48
CA ASP A 2 2.31 71.15 -8.13
C ASP A 2 2.63 69.82 -7.44
N LYS A 3 1.62 69.11 -6.92
CA LYS A 3 1.70 67.69 -6.57
C LYS A 3 0.35 67.01 -6.80
N ARG A 4 0.32 66.23 -7.88
CA ARG A 4 -0.60 65.14 -8.26
C ARG A 4 -0.61 64.01 -7.22
N HIS A 5 -1.69 63.21 -7.23
CA HIS A 5 -1.76 61.72 -7.21
C HIS A 5 -3.22 61.32 -6.83
N LEU A 6 -4.14 61.05 -7.78
CA LEU A 6 -4.46 59.76 -8.43
C LEU A 6 -4.59 58.54 -7.49
N SER A 7 -5.85 58.09 -7.34
CA SER A 7 -6.41 56.76 -6.94
C SER A 7 -5.71 55.55 -7.64
N PRO A 8 -5.91 54.24 -7.27
CA PRO A 8 -7.21 53.62 -6.92
C PRO A 8 -7.21 52.42 -5.95
N GLY A 9 -8.41 51.85 -5.77
CA GLY A 9 -8.79 50.84 -4.80
C GLY A 9 -8.09 49.48 -4.92
N SER A 10 -7.99 48.84 -3.76
CA SER A 10 -7.49 47.48 -3.56
C SER A 10 -8.51 46.45 -4.04
N HIS A 11 -8.31 45.94 -5.26
CA HIS A 11 -8.90 44.68 -5.71
C HIS A 11 -8.25 43.52 -4.93
N SER A 12 -9.09 42.71 -4.28
CA SER A 12 -8.72 41.42 -3.72
C SER A 12 -8.40 40.44 -4.86
N SER A 13 -7.12 40.22 -5.13
CA SER A 13 -6.66 39.08 -5.93
C SER A 13 -6.11 38.01 -4.98
N SER A 14 -6.90 36.94 -4.80
CA SER A 14 -6.47 35.69 -4.20
C SER A 14 -5.38 35.05 -5.06
N ASN A 15 -4.13 35.45 -4.86
CA ASN A 15 -2.98 34.78 -5.45
C ASN A 15 -2.60 33.62 -4.52
N SER A 16 -2.76 32.38 -5.00
CA SER A 16 -2.08 31.19 -4.49
C SER A 16 -0.59 31.51 -4.36
N MET A 17 -0.12 31.69 -3.14
CA MET A 17 1.25 32.10 -2.85
C MET A 17 2.13 30.86 -2.93
N THR A 18 2.65 30.54 -4.11
CA THR A 18 3.68 29.51 -4.28
C THR A 18 4.89 29.89 -3.43
N LEU A 19 5.12 29.17 -2.33
CA LEU A 19 6.18 29.47 -1.37
C LEU A 19 7.50 28.87 -1.90
N VAL A 20 8.37 29.71 -2.42
CA VAL A 20 9.70 29.34 -2.90
C VAL A 20 10.70 29.57 -1.76
N SER A 21 11.00 28.54 -0.97
CA SER A 21 12.07 28.58 0.04
C SER A 21 13.29 27.80 -0.47
N ASN A 22 14.48 28.39 -0.35
CA ASN A 22 15.77 27.75 -0.67
C ASN A 22 16.61 27.56 0.60
N ASP A 23 15.96 27.45 1.77
CA ASP A 23 16.65 27.34 3.05
C ASP A 23 17.24 25.94 3.23
N SER A 24 18.48 25.86 3.72
CA SER A 24 19.19 24.60 3.97
C SER A 24 18.50 23.67 4.98
N ALA A 25 17.53 24.20 5.74
CA ALA A 25 16.69 23.43 6.67
C ALA A 25 15.82 22.39 5.94
N TRP A 26 15.48 22.61 4.66
CA TRP A 26 14.64 21.71 3.87
C TRP A 26 15.42 20.60 3.16
N TRP A 27 16.76 20.63 3.20
CA TRP A 27 17.60 19.66 2.50
C TRP A 27 17.34 18.19 2.88
N PRO A 28 17.13 17.83 4.18
CA PRO A 28 16.79 16.47 4.57
C PRO A 28 15.44 16.00 4.01
N PHE A 29 14.45 16.90 3.97
CA PHE A 29 13.13 16.62 3.40
C PHE A 29 13.22 16.39 1.89
N MET A 30 13.92 17.28 1.17
CA MET A 30 14.19 17.14 -0.27
C MET A 30 14.85 15.80 -0.61
N LEU A 31 15.88 15.43 0.14
CA LEU A 31 16.59 14.18 -0.05
C LEU A 31 15.67 12.98 0.21
N SER A 32 14.85 13.03 1.27
CA SER A 32 13.87 11.98 1.59
C SER A 32 12.84 11.79 0.47
N THR A 33 12.30 12.88 -0.08
CA THR A 33 11.34 12.84 -1.19
C THR A 33 11.99 12.28 -2.45
N GLN A 34 13.22 12.70 -2.76
CA GLN A 34 13.96 12.19 -3.92
C GLN A 34 14.24 10.69 -3.80
N MET A 35 14.67 10.22 -2.62
CA MET A 35 14.88 8.79 -2.35
C MET A 35 13.58 8.00 -2.50
N THR A 36 12.48 8.51 -1.95
CA THR A 36 11.15 7.89 -2.08
C THR A 36 10.74 7.78 -3.55
N SER A 37 11.01 8.82 -4.34
CA SER A 37 10.67 8.85 -5.77
C SER A 37 11.42 7.78 -6.57
N TYR A 38 12.72 7.62 -6.33
CA TYR A 38 13.51 6.56 -6.96
C TYR A 38 13.05 5.15 -6.54
N VAL A 39 12.77 4.98 -5.25
CA VAL A 39 12.29 3.70 -4.71
C VAL A 39 10.95 3.33 -5.32
N VAL A 40 9.99 4.26 -5.35
CA VAL A 40 8.67 4.04 -5.96
C VAL A 40 8.81 3.73 -7.44
N ALA A 41 9.60 4.50 -8.20
CA ALA A 41 9.81 4.23 -9.61
C ALA A 41 10.42 2.84 -9.86
N ALA A 42 11.39 2.42 -9.05
CA ALA A 42 12.01 1.10 -9.15
C ALA A 42 11.01 -0.02 -8.85
N PHE A 43 10.21 0.10 -7.79
CA PHE A 43 9.17 -0.88 -7.46
C PHE A 43 8.07 -0.94 -8.51
N SER A 44 7.61 0.21 -9.00
CA SER A 44 6.60 0.27 -10.07
C SER A 44 7.12 -0.38 -11.35
N PHE A 45 8.37 -0.11 -11.74
CA PHE A 45 8.98 -0.76 -12.89
C PHE A 45 9.10 -2.27 -12.68
N GLY A 46 9.53 -2.71 -11.49
CA GLY A 46 9.60 -4.12 -11.12
C GLY A 46 8.23 -4.82 -11.20
N LEU A 47 7.17 -4.18 -10.71
CA LEU A 47 5.80 -4.70 -10.77
C LEU A 47 5.30 -4.83 -12.21
N ILE A 48 5.55 -3.81 -13.04
CA ILE A 48 5.16 -3.85 -14.46
C ILE A 48 5.97 -4.93 -15.19
N TYR A 49 7.26 -5.05 -14.90
CA TYR A 49 8.13 -6.07 -15.50
C TYR A 49 7.67 -7.50 -15.15
N ASP A 50 7.41 -7.78 -13.87
CA ASP A 50 6.86 -9.06 -13.43
C ASP A 50 5.49 -9.32 -14.08
N TRP A 51 4.67 -8.27 -14.21
CA TRP A 51 3.38 -8.36 -14.86
C TRP A 51 3.50 -8.80 -16.32
N VAL A 52 4.35 -8.13 -17.10
CA VAL A 52 4.58 -8.44 -18.52
C VAL A 52 5.07 -9.88 -18.70
N LEU A 53 6.01 -10.32 -17.86
CA LEU A 53 6.55 -11.68 -17.94
C LEU A 53 5.51 -12.75 -17.65
N THR A 54 4.62 -12.50 -16.70
CA THR A 54 3.64 -13.50 -16.26
C THR A 54 2.34 -13.43 -17.06
N PHE A 55 2.06 -12.33 -17.75
CA PHE A 55 0.82 -12.10 -18.51
C PHE A 55 0.47 -13.22 -19.50
N GLY A 56 1.44 -13.73 -20.25
CA GLY A 56 1.20 -14.84 -21.19
C GLY A 56 0.63 -16.08 -20.51
N ARG A 57 1.15 -16.43 -19.32
CA ARG A 57 0.65 -17.54 -18.51
C ARG A 57 -0.70 -17.22 -17.88
N GLU A 58 -0.94 -15.95 -17.51
CA GLU A 58 -2.23 -15.54 -16.96
C GLU A 58 -3.36 -15.71 -17.96
N VAL A 59 -3.17 -15.32 -19.22
CA VAL A 59 -4.20 -15.48 -20.26
C VAL A 59 -4.58 -16.95 -20.41
N GLU A 60 -3.61 -17.86 -20.39
CA GLU A 60 -3.87 -19.28 -20.53
C GLU A 60 -4.50 -19.92 -19.29
N LEU A 61 -4.04 -19.57 -18.08
CA LEU A 61 -4.43 -20.23 -16.83
C LEU A 61 -5.61 -19.56 -16.11
N VAL A 62 -5.71 -18.23 -16.22
CA VAL A 62 -6.70 -17.43 -15.48
C VAL A 62 -7.88 -17.11 -16.39
N TRP A 63 -7.62 -16.60 -17.60
CA TRP A 63 -8.67 -16.11 -18.48
C TRP A 63 -9.42 -17.21 -19.24
N ARG A 64 -8.74 -18.31 -19.61
CA ARG A 64 -9.38 -19.46 -20.28
C ARG A 64 -10.04 -20.46 -19.32
N GLN A 65 -9.79 -20.34 -18.02
CA GLN A 65 -10.31 -21.28 -17.01
C GLN A 65 -11.63 -20.79 -16.40
N ARG A 66 -12.35 -21.68 -15.70
CA ARG A 66 -13.58 -21.31 -14.97
C ARG A 66 -13.24 -20.35 -13.84
N TRP A 67 -13.97 -19.24 -13.77
CA TRP A 67 -13.80 -18.20 -12.76
C TRP A 67 -14.10 -18.78 -11.37
N SER A 68 -13.08 -18.87 -10.53
CA SER A 68 -13.20 -19.23 -9.11
C SER A 68 -13.06 -17.98 -8.24
N LEU A 69 -13.53 -18.06 -6.99
CA LEU A 69 -13.34 -16.98 -6.01
C LEU A 69 -11.85 -16.61 -5.84
N MET A 70 -10.96 -17.60 -5.85
CA MET A 70 -9.51 -17.37 -5.77
C MET A 70 -8.97 -16.66 -7.01
N THR A 71 -9.51 -16.96 -8.19
CA THR A 71 -9.16 -16.29 -9.45
C THR A 71 -9.52 -14.81 -9.40
N ILE A 72 -10.73 -14.49 -8.92
CA ILE A 72 -11.20 -13.10 -8.78
C ILE A 72 -10.32 -12.34 -7.80
N LEU A 73 -10.03 -12.93 -6.64
CA LEU A 73 -9.17 -12.34 -5.61
C LEU A 73 -7.74 -12.08 -6.11
N TYR A 74 -7.20 -13.01 -6.90
CA TYR A 74 -5.88 -12.87 -7.49
C TYR A 74 -5.82 -11.70 -8.47
N ILE A 75 -6.79 -11.63 -9.39
CA ILE A 75 -6.92 -10.54 -10.35
C ILE A 75 -7.07 -9.21 -9.61
N SER A 76 -7.96 -9.12 -8.62
CA SER A 76 -8.20 -7.85 -7.92
C SER A 76 -6.97 -7.33 -7.21
N VAL A 77 -6.20 -8.17 -6.50
CA VAL A 77 -4.92 -7.74 -5.88
C VAL A 77 -3.95 -7.23 -6.95
N ARG A 78 -3.81 -7.98 -8.04
CA ARG A 78 -2.81 -7.69 -9.08
C ARG A 78 -3.08 -6.37 -9.79
N TYR A 79 -4.31 -6.16 -10.26
CA TYR A 79 -4.67 -4.92 -10.96
C TYR A 79 -4.78 -3.73 -10.02
N ALA A 80 -5.23 -3.92 -8.76
CA ALA A 80 -5.20 -2.84 -7.77
C ALA A 80 -3.77 -2.38 -7.46
N GLY A 81 -2.82 -3.32 -7.34
CA GLY A 81 -1.40 -3.01 -7.13
C GLY A 81 -0.77 -2.25 -8.31
N ILE A 82 -1.09 -2.66 -9.55
CA ILE A 82 -0.61 -1.96 -10.77
C ILE A 82 -1.18 -0.54 -10.84
N LEU A 83 -2.48 -0.38 -10.57
CA LEU A 83 -3.11 0.94 -10.54
C LEU A 83 -2.46 1.84 -9.48
N HIS A 84 -2.22 1.30 -8.28
CA HIS A 84 -1.52 2.03 -7.22
C HIS A 84 -0.11 2.45 -7.66
N ALA A 85 0.65 1.56 -8.30
CA ALA A 85 1.99 1.84 -8.80
C ALA A 85 2.02 2.94 -9.88
N ILE A 86 1.03 2.96 -10.78
CA ILE A 86 0.93 4.01 -11.80
C ILE A 86 0.67 5.38 -11.16
N ILE A 87 -0.31 5.46 -10.26
CA ILE A 87 -0.70 6.72 -9.61
C ILE A 87 0.45 7.23 -8.72
N SER A 88 1.14 6.35 -7.98
CA SER A 88 2.25 6.76 -7.14
C SER A 88 3.42 7.30 -7.96
N THR A 89 3.78 6.61 -9.04
CA THR A 89 4.83 7.03 -9.98
C THR A 89 4.53 8.42 -10.54
N GLN A 90 3.26 8.71 -10.88
CA GLN A 90 2.86 10.02 -11.39
C GLN A 90 2.96 11.15 -10.36
N LEU A 91 2.77 10.86 -9.06
CA LEU A 91 2.90 11.86 -7.99
C LEU A 91 4.37 12.17 -7.66
N TYR A 92 5.24 11.15 -7.70
CA TYR A 92 6.64 11.28 -7.27
C TYR A 92 7.61 11.68 -8.40
N LEU A 93 7.26 11.46 -9.66
CA LEU A 93 8.07 11.95 -10.78
C LEU A 93 7.73 13.42 -11.09
N PRO A 94 8.75 14.30 -11.19
CA PRO A 94 8.56 15.69 -11.59
C PRO A 94 8.25 15.73 -13.09
N THR A 95 7.01 15.45 -13.45
CA THR A 95 6.52 15.57 -14.82
C THR A 95 5.41 16.60 -14.86
N ASN A 96 5.79 17.77 -15.39
CA ASN A 96 4.93 18.89 -15.75
C ASN A 96 4.44 19.68 -14.53
N SER A 97 4.27 20.99 -14.68
CA SER A 97 3.72 21.89 -13.67
C SER A 97 2.29 21.45 -13.31
N VAL A 98 2.16 20.56 -12.32
CA VAL A 98 0.88 20.09 -11.81
C VAL A 98 0.22 21.25 -11.08
N THR A 99 -0.99 21.64 -11.51
CA THR A 99 -1.80 22.65 -10.82
C THR A 99 -2.20 22.14 -9.43
N ASP A 100 -2.37 23.04 -8.45
CA ASP A 100 -2.79 22.71 -7.07
C ASP A 100 -3.99 21.75 -7.02
N SER A 101 -4.95 21.89 -7.94
CA SER A 101 -6.14 21.03 -8.06
C SER A 101 -5.82 19.59 -8.45
N VAL A 102 -4.90 19.38 -9.38
CA VAL A 102 -4.49 18.05 -9.85
C VAL A 102 -3.66 17.34 -8.79
N SER A 103 -2.79 18.08 -8.09
CA SER A 103 -2.04 17.61 -6.93
C SER A 103 -2.98 17.05 -5.86
N ARG A 104 -3.98 17.83 -5.47
CA ARG A 104 -4.98 17.42 -4.48
C ARG A 104 -5.76 16.17 -4.92
N MET A 105 -6.19 16.13 -6.18
CA MET A 105 -6.90 14.98 -6.72
C MET A 105 -6.04 13.69 -6.70
N MET A 106 -4.75 13.80 -7.02
CA MET A 106 -3.82 12.68 -6.97
C MET A 106 -3.56 12.22 -5.53
N PHE A 107 -3.41 13.16 -4.59
CA PHE A 107 -3.26 12.85 -3.16
C PHE A 107 -4.49 12.12 -2.61
N ASP A 108 -5.68 12.63 -2.88
CA ASP A 108 -6.94 11.99 -2.47
C ASP A 108 -7.05 10.59 -3.10
N ALA A 109 -6.77 10.47 -4.40
CA ALA A 109 -6.78 9.19 -5.09
C ALA A 109 -5.83 8.18 -4.45
N LEU A 110 -4.61 8.59 -4.08
CA LEU A 110 -3.63 7.70 -3.43
C LEU A 110 -4.07 7.24 -2.05
N ASN A 111 -4.62 8.13 -1.23
CA ASN A 111 -5.13 7.76 0.10
C ASN A 111 -6.25 6.73 -0.01
N TRP A 112 -7.23 6.98 -0.90
CA TRP A 112 -8.33 6.05 -1.11
C TRP A 112 -7.88 4.73 -1.75
N MET A 113 -6.92 4.76 -2.68
CA MET A 113 -6.34 3.55 -3.26
C MET A 113 -5.62 2.70 -2.22
N ASN A 114 -4.96 3.31 -1.23
CA ASN A 114 -4.38 2.57 -0.10
C ASN A 114 -5.44 1.88 0.76
N VAL A 115 -6.57 2.55 1.04
CA VAL A 115 -7.72 1.94 1.73
C VAL A 115 -8.26 0.74 0.94
N VAL A 116 -8.42 0.87 -0.38
CA VAL A 116 -8.90 -0.21 -1.24
C VAL A 116 -7.90 -1.37 -1.28
N LEU A 117 -6.61 -1.09 -1.44
CA LEU A 117 -5.57 -2.12 -1.53
C LEU A 117 -5.47 -2.92 -0.23
N THR A 118 -5.43 -2.24 0.92
CA THR A 118 -5.41 -2.88 2.25
C THR A 118 -6.67 -3.71 2.50
N ALA A 119 -7.84 -3.24 2.06
CA ALA A 119 -9.08 -4.01 2.15
C ALA A 119 -9.00 -5.31 1.32
N ILE A 120 -8.55 -5.23 0.06
CA ILE A 120 -8.42 -6.41 -0.81
C ILE A 120 -7.43 -7.41 -0.20
N LEU A 121 -6.26 -6.95 0.26
CA LEU A 121 -5.26 -7.81 0.91
C LEU A 121 -5.83 -8.49 2.16
N GLY A 122 -6.57 -7.76 2.99
CA GLY A 122 -7.22 -8.33 4.16
C GLY A 122 -8.28 -9.38 3.81
N ILE A 123 -9.06 -9.19 2.74
CA ILE A 123 -10.00 -10.20 2.24
C ILE A 123 -9.26 -11.48 1.83
N VAL A 124 -8.15 -11.34 1.10
CA VAL A 124 -7.32 -12.50 0.71
C VAL A 124 -6.78 -13.23 1.93
N MET A 125 -6.30 -12.50 2.94
CA MET A 125 -5.82 -13.09 4.19
C MET A 125 -6.93 -13.84 4.91
N ILE A 126 -8.15 -13.28 5.01
CA ILE A 126 -9.30 -13.93 5.65
C ILE A 126 -9.65 -15.24 4.93
N VAL A 127 -9.71 -15.21 3.59
CA VAL A 127 -10.06 -16.41 2.80
C VAL A 127 -9.00 -17.50 2.97
N ARG A 128 -7.71 -17.15 2.96
CA ARG A 128 -6.62 -18.10 3.22
C ARG A 128 -6.68 -18.66 4.63
N LEU A 129 -6.91 -17.80 5.62
CA LEU A 129 -7.00 -18.20 7.02
C LEU A 129 -8.23 -19.08 7.27
N TYR A 130 -9.34 -18.82 6.58
CA TYR A 130 -10.56 -19.64 6.62
C TYR A 130 -10.33 -21.04 6.05
N ALA A 131 -9.65 -21.14 4.90
CA ALA A 131 -9.28 -22.43 4.31
C ALA A 131 -8.37 -23.23 5.24
N MET A 132 -7.42 -22.56 5.90
CA MET A 132 -6.49 -23.17 6.85
C MET A 132 -7.16 -23.56 8.19
N HIS A 133 -8.20 -22.85 8.63
CA HIS A 133 -8.94 -23.14 9.87
C HIS A 133 -10.00 -24.24 9.74
N GLN A 134 -9.83 -25.18 8.80
CA GLN A 134 -10.80 -26.26 8.52
C GLN A 134 -12.25 -25.73 8.41
N GLN A 135 -12.43 -24.52 7.86
CA GLN A 135 -13.74 -23.88 7.69
C GLN A 135 -14.51 -23.59 9.00
N SER A 136 -13.82 -23.44 10.14
CA SER A 136 -14.44 -23.05 11.41
C SER A 136 -15.13 -21.68 11.30
N ARG A 137 -16.47 -21.70 11.28
CA ARG A 137 -17.30 -20.48 11.13
C ARG A 137 -17.07 -19.45 12.25
N LYS A 138 -16.72 -19.91 13.46
CA LYS A 138 -16.47 -19.02 14.62
C LYS A 138 -15.26 -18.12 14.39
N VAL A 139 -14.17 -18.67 13.86
CA VAL A 139 -12.95 -17.89 13.58
C VAL A 139 -13.18 -16.95 12.39
N LEU A 140 -13.92 -17.39 11.37
CA LEU A 140 -14.28 -16.54 10.24
C LEU A 140 -15.09 -15.32 10.70
N ILE A 141 -16.13 -15.53 11.52
CA ILE A 141 -16.95 -14.42 12.04
C ILE A 141 -16.07 -13.46 12.86
N PHE A 142 -15.21 -13.99 13.74
CA PHE A 142 -14.28 -13.17 14.52
C PHE A 142 -13.39 -12.31 13.62
N LEU A 143 -12.77 -12.89 12.59
CA LEU A 143 -11.90 -12.20 11.64
C LEU A 143 -12.64 -11.13 10.83
N ILE A 144 -13.85 -11.42 10.34
CA ILE A 144 -14.64 -10.47 9.56
C ILE A 144 -15.02 -9.25 10.42
N VAL A 145 -15.44 -9.47 11.66
CA VAL A 145 -15.88 -8.38 12.56
C VAL A 145 -14.74 -7.40 12.83
N ILE A 146 -13.56 -7.91 13.23
CA ILE A 146 -12.40 -7.05 13.51
C ILE A 146 -11.84 -6.42 12.23
N PHE A 147 -11.83 -7.12 11.10
CA PHE A 147 -11.42 -6.57 9.81
C PHE A 147 -12.32 -5.39 9.40
N LEU A 148 -13.63 -5.55 9.53
CA LEU A 148 -14.59 -4.51 9.19
C LEU A 148 -14.44 -3.29 10.11
N ALA A 149 -14.24 -3.51 11.42
CA ALA A 149 -13.99 -2.44 12.37
C ALA A 149 -12.72 -1.63 12.01
N VAL A 150 -11.63 -2.33 11.68
CA VAL A 150 -10.35 -1.70 11.27
C VAL A 150 -10.51 -0.94 9.95
N ASN A 151 -11.20 -1.50 8.96
CA ASN A 151 -11.39 -0.82 7.66
C ASN A 151 -12.30 0.40 7.76
N ILE A 152 -13.36 0.35 8.57
CA ILE A 152 -14.22 1.50 8.82
C ILE A 152 -13.41 2.60 9.50
N ALA A 153 -12.64 2.26 10.54
CA ALA A 153 -11.78 3.23 11.22
C ALA A 153 -10.76 3.86 10.25
N ASN A 154 -10.13 3.03 9.41
CA ASN A 154 -9.18 3.50 8.40
C ASN A 154 -9.82 4.44 7.37
N GLY A 155 -11.03 4.13 6.90
CA GLY A 155 -11.79 5.00 5.98
C GLY A 155 -12.16 6.34 6.61
N VAL A 156 -12.58 6.34 7.89
CA VAL A 156 -12.88 7.58 8.62
C VAL A 156 -11.61 8.44 8.75
N VAL A 157 -10.49 7.84 9.17
CA VAL A 157 -9.21 8.53 9.26
C VAL A 157 -8.78 9.11 7.91
N ALA A 158 -8.90 8.34 6.82
CA ALA A 158 -8.59 8.81 5.47
C ALA A 158 -9.46 10.02 5.05
N THR A 159 -10.77 10.00 5.35
CA THR A 159 -11.64 11.16 5.08
C THR A 159 -11.21 12.39 5.89
N MET A 160 -10.81 12.21 7.14
CA MET A 160 -10.31 13.31 7.98
C MET A 160 -9.00 13.88 7.45
N VAL A 161 -8.08 13.04 6.94
CA VAL A 161 -6.82 13.49 6.33
C VAL A 161 -7.10 14.31 5.06
N THR A 162 -7.91 13.81 4.13
CA THR A 162 -8.22 14.50 2.86
C THR A 162 -9.00 15.82 3.03
N THR A 163 -9.72 15.98 4.15
CA THR A 163 -10.48 17.21 4.47
C THR A 163 -9.67 18.24 5.25
N ARG A 164 -8.65 17.82 6.00
CA ARG A 164 -7.82 18.71 6.85
C ARG A 164 -6.51 19.14 6.20
N VAL A 165 -5.94 18.31 5.34
CA VAL A 165 -4.66 18.61 4.68
C VAL A 165 -4.91 19.43 3.42
N SER A 166 -4.44 20.69 3.43
CA SER A 166 -4.37 21.52 2.22
C SER A 166 -3.13 21.12 1.43
N SER A 167 -3.31 20.64 0.19
CA SER A 167 -2.20 20.35 -0.72
C SER A 167 -1.80 21.65 -1.42
N GLU A 168 -0.85 22.40 -0.86
CA GLU A 168 -0.22 23.52 -1.56
C GLU A 168 0.95 23.00 -2.40
N VAL A 169 1.11 23.49 -3.64
CA VAL A 169 2.26 23.12 -4.47
C VAL A 169 3.47 23.94 -4.03
N PHE A 170 4.48 23.26 -3.50
CA PHE A 170 5.76 23.87 -3.17
C PHE A 170 6.73 23.72 -4.34
N ILE A 171 7.30 24.84 -4.78
CA ILE A 171 8.36 24.83 -5.78
C ILE A 171 9.68 24.88 -5.02
N LEU A 172 10.28 23.70 -4.82
CA LEU A 172 11.52 23.56 -4.06
C LEU A 172 12.67 23.34 -5.04
N SER A 173 13.58 24.32 -5.13
CA SER A 173 14.74 24.31 -6.03
C SER A 173 14.38 24.06 -7.52
N GLY A 174 13.36 24.76 -8.03
CA GLY A 174 12.95 24.68 -9.44
C GLY A 174 12.15 23.41 -9.82
N ASN A 175 12.01 22.46 -8.91
CA ASN A 175 11.10 21.32 -9.08
C ASN A 175 9.77 21.63 -8.39
N ALA A 176 8.68 21.64 -9.16
CA ALA A 176 7.34 21.65 -8.58
C ALA A 176 7.11 20.28 -7.92
N GLN A 177 7.07 20.25 -6.60
CA GLN A 177 6.71 19.05 -5.83
C GLN A 177 5.43 19.31 -5.07
N CYS A 178 4.57 18.29 -5.05
CA CYS A 178 3.38 18.29 -4.22
C CYS A 178 3.83 17.93 -2.80
N ALA A 179 4.28 18.92 -2.03
CA ALA A 179 4.53 18.72 -0.60
C ALA A 179 3.22 19.00 0.14
N SER A 180 2.66 17.98 0.78
CA SER A 180 1.49 18.13 1.63
C SER A 180 1.87 18.98 2.85
N ASP A 181 1.32 20.19 2.95
CA ASP A 181 1.50 21.01 4.14
C ASP A 181 0.58 20.44 5.22
N PHE A 182 1.16 19.81 6.24
CA PHE A 182 0.42 19.44 7.45
C PHE A 182 0.20 20.73 8.25
N GLN A 183 -0.77 21.52 7.80
CA GLN A 183 -1.02 22.87 8.29
C GLN A 183 -1.54 22.87 9.75
N GLY A 184 -1.93 21.70 10.29
CA GLY A 184 -2.44 21.54 11.66
C GLY A 184 -1.53 20.72 12.58
N GLY A 185 -0.34 21.23 12.90
CA GLY A 185 0.40 20.83 14.11
C GLY A 185 0.67 19.31 14.30
N PRO A 186 0.95 18.87 15.54
CA PRO A 186 1.26 17.46 15.85
C PRO A 186 0.11 16.48 15.57
N ASP A 187 -1.13 16.96 15.63
CA ASP A 187 -2.33 16.11 15.60
C ASP A 187 -2.60 15.54 14.20
N ASP A 188 -2.33 16.30 13.13
CA ASP A 188 -2.51 15.83 11.75
C ASP A 188 -1.46 14.78 11.35
N LEU A 189 -0.23 14.89 11.90
CA LEU A 189 0.82 13.91 11.69
C LEU A 189 0.46 12.57 12.36
N ILE A 190 -0.12 12.62 13.57
CA ILE A 190 -0.62 11.43 14.27
C ILE A 190 -1.71 10.75 13.43
N LEU A 191 -2.63 11.53 12.88
CA LEU A 191 -3.72 11.02 12.04
C LEU A 191 -3.19 10.29 10.79
N ALA A 192 -2.15 10.82 10.13
CA ALA A 192 -1.49 10.15 9.02
C ALA A 192 -0.90 8.80 9.44
N PHE A 193 -0.19 8.74 10.57
CA PHE A 193 0.38 7.48 11.08
C PHE A 193 -0.69 6.45 11.45
N MET A 194 -1.84 6.86 11.98
CA MET A 194 -2.94 5.96 12.34
C MET A 194 -3.45 5.15 11.13
N THR A 195 -3.42 5.75 9.94
CA THR A 195 -3.79 5.10 8.67
C THR A 195 -2.93 3.86 8.37
N TRP A 196 -1.68 3.83 8.84
CA TRP A 196 -0.75 2.72 8.64
C TRP A 196 -0.73 1.75 9.83
N ILE A 197 -0.87 2.26 11.05
CA ILE A 197 -0.82 1.45 12.27
C ILE A 197 -2.04 0.52 12.35
N LEU A 198 -3.24 1.00 12.01
CA LEU A 198 -4.46 0.19 12.12
C LEU A 198 -4.43 -1.06 11.22
N PRO A 199 -4.14 -0.96 9.90
CA PRO A 199 -3.98 -2.13 9.04
C PRO A 199 -2.84 -3.06 9.47
N THR A 200 -1.68 -2.52 9.86
CA THR A 200 -0.53 -3.36 10.25
C THR A 200 -0.78 -4.18 11.51
N VAL A 201 -1.48 -3.62 12.50
CA VAL A 201 -1.91 -4.38 13.70
C VAL A 201 -2.80 -5.55 13.32
N TRP A 202 -3.75 -5.32 12.41
CA TRP A 202 -4.62 -6.37 11.88
C TRP A 202 -3.82 -7.45 11.13
N GLU A 203 -2.90 -7.05 10.26
CA GLU A 203 -2.04 -7.98 9.53
C GLU A 203 -1.19 -8.83 10.47
N ILE A 204 -0.57 -8.22 11.49
CA ILE A 204 0.20 -8.95 12.50
C ILE A 204 -0.66 -9.97 13.23
N LEU A 205 -1.89 -9.61 13.61
CA LEU A 205 -2.82 -10.53 14.26
C LEU A 205 -3.16 -11.71 13.35
N ALA A 206 -3.47 -11.45 12.07
CA ALA A 206 -3.78 -12.48 11.09
C ALA A 206 -2.55 -13.38 10.79
N LEU A 207 -1.35 -12.81 10.70
CA LEU A 207 -0.09 -13.54 10.56
C LEU A 207 0.19 -14.43 11.76
N CYS A 208 -0.01 -13.92 12.98
CA CYS A 208 0.17 -14.70 14.21
C CYS A 208 -0.77 -15.91 14.24
N LEU A 209 -2.02 -15.76 13.81
CA LEU A 209 -2.97 -16.86 13.69
C LEU A 209 -2.52 -17.87 12.63
N ALA A 210 -2.11 -17.40 11.46
CA ALA A 210 -1.60 -18.26 10.39
C ALA A 210 -0.39 -19.08 10.84
N VAL A 211 0.59 -18.46 11.50
CA VAL A 211 1.80 -19.12 12.03
C VAL A 211 1.43 -20.15 13.11
N ARG A 212 0.53 -19.81 14.04
CA ARG A 212 0.09 -20.75 15.09
C ARG A 212 -0.48 -22.04 14.49
N ILE A 213 -1.25 -21.94 13.43
CA ILE A 213 -1.86 -23.10 12.77
C ILE A 213 -0.81 -23.87 11.98
N ALA A 214 0.02 -23.18 11.19
CA ALA A 214 1.11 -23.82 10.45
C ALA A 214 2.00 -24.63 11.40
N VAL A 215 2.37 -24.07 12.55
CA VAL A 215 3.15 -24.76 13.58
C VAL A 215 2.37 -25.91 14.22
N LYS A 216 1.07 -25.77 14.48
CA LYS A 216 0.24 -26.87 15.01
C LYS A 216 0.17 -28.03 14.02
N HIS A 217 -0.06 -27.75 12.75
CA HIS A 217 -0.15 -28.75 11.69
C HIS A 217 1.20 -29.46 11.50
N LEU A 218 2.30 -28.70 11.45
CA LEU A 218 3.66 -29.26 11.41
C LEU A 218 3.95 -30.14 12.63
N ARG A 219 3.52 -29.75 13.84
CA ARG A 219 3.67 -30.59 15.04
C ARG A 219 2.83 -31.86 15.00
N GLU A 220 1.61 -31.80 14.45
CA GLU A 220 0.75 -32.95 14.25
C GLU A 220 1.30 -33.90 13.17
N LEU A 221 1.99 -33.39 12.14
CA LEU A 221 2.76 -34.17 11.17
C LEU A 221 4.05 -34.76 11.76
N GLN A 222 4.70 -34.03 12.68
CA GLN A 222 5.92 -34.50 13.34
C GLN A 222 5.65 -35.61 14.37
N ARG A 223 4.55 -35.54 15.15
CA ARG A 223 4.20 -36.59 16.14
C ARG A 223 4.16 -38.04 15.58
N PRO A 224 3.54 -38.33 14.42
CA PRO A 224 3.60 -39.66 13.82
C PRO A 224 4.99 -39.99 13.27
N LEU A 225 5.79 -38.98 12.88
CA LEU A 225 7.18 -39.16 12.43
C LEU A 225 8.13 -39.54 13.58
N THR A 226 7.99 -38.90 14.75
CA THR A 226 8.81 -39.20 15.95
C THR A 226 8.50 -40.57 16.56
N GLY A 227 7.32 -41.13 16.28
CA GLY A 227 6.95 -42.48 16.69
C GLY A 227 7.53 -43.60 15.82
N TRP A 228 7.97 -43.31 14.58
CA TRP A 228 8.40 -44.34 13.63
C TRP A 228 9.92 -44.40 13.40
N LEU A 229 10.70 -43.31 13.32
CA LEU A 229 12.09 -43.45 12.84
C LEU A 229 13.12 -42.47 13.43
N ASN A 230 14.29 -43.00 13.78
CA ASN A 230 15.51 -42.28 14.14
C ASN A 230 15.82 -41.16 13.12
N VAL A 231 16.15 -39.98 13.65
CA VAL A 231 16.34 -38.70 12.95
C VAL A 231 17.28 -38.76 11.72
N GLY A 232 18.14 -39.78 11.60
CA GLY A 232 19.06 -39.97 10.47
C GLY A 232 18.41 -40.40 9.16
N ASP A 233 17.35 -41.21 9.21
CA ASP A 233 16.73 -41.78 8.00
C ASP A 233 15.79 -40.78 7.29
N CYS A 234 15.25 -39.81 8.03
CA CYS A 234 14.36 -38.79 7.49
C CYS A 234 15.08 -37.80 6.57
N PHE A 235 16.29 -37.37 6.96
CA PHE A 235 17.11 -36.50 6.11
C PHE A 235 17.49 -37.21 4.80
N ALA A 236 17.77 -38.51 4.89
CA ALA A 236 18.06 -39.34 3.72
C ALA A 236 16.85 -39.48 2.79
N VAL A 237 15.63 -39.67 3.34
CA VAL A 237 14.40 -39.74 2.53
C VAL A 237 14.06 -38.40 1.90
N LEU A 238 14.17 -37.28 2.63
CA LEU A 238 13.89 -35.94 2.11
C LEU A 238 14.84 -35.56 0.96
N ILE A 239 16.13 -35.84 1.12
CA ILE A 239 17.12 -35.66 0.05
C ILE A 239 16.75 -36.52 -1.16
N LYS A 240 16.32 -37.78 -0.95
CA LYS A 240 15.95 -38.68 -2.03
C LYS A 240 14.71 -38.19 -2.80
N THR A 241 13.70 -37.62 -2.13
CA THR A 241 12.53 -37.04 -2.82
C THR A 241 12.86 -35.75 -3.57
N HIS A 242 13.73 -34.89 -3.04
CA HIS A 242 14.14 -33.66 -3.73
C HIS A 242 15.06 -33.94 -4.94
N VAL A 243 15.96 -34.92 -4.84
CA VAL A 243 16.86 -35.29 -5.96
C VAL A 243 16.10 -35.99 -7.09
N VAL A 244 15.11 -36.84 -6.78
CA VAL A 244 14.28 -37.51 -7.79
C VAL A 244 13.37 -36.52 -8.54
N TYR A 245 13.00 -35.40 -7.91
CA TYR A 245 12.22 -34.35 -8.56
C TYR A 245 13.03 -33.51 -9.58
N PHE A 246 14.36 -33.44 -9.43
CA PHE A 246 15.24 -32.70 -10.34
C PHE A 246 15.89 -33.56 -11.44
N ALA A 247 15.80 -34.89 -11.33
CA ALA A 247 16.40 -35.83 -12.28
C ALA A 247 15.42 -36.39 -13.33
N ARG A 248 14.22 -35.82 -13.45
CA ARG A 248 13.22 -36.15 -14.47
C ARG A 248 12.75 -34.88 -15.17
#